data_AF-A0A938PBC9-F1
#
_entry.id   AF-A0A938PBC9-F1
#
_cell.length_a   1.000
_cell.length_b   1.000
_cell.length_c   1.000
_cell.angle_alpha   90.00
_cell.angle_beta   90.00
_cell.angle_gamma   90.00
#
_symmetry.space_group_name_H-M   'P 1'
#
loop_
_entity.id
_entity.type
_entity.pdbx_description
1 polymer ?
#
loop_
_entity_poly.entity_id
_entity_poly.type
_entity_poly.pdbx_seq_one_letter_code
_entity_poly.pdbx_strand_id
1 'polypeptide(L)' 'MKKYFLATLFIFHFCSYIYSQDDFETSTLLKVGDVVPEFIVNSIDGDPLSSNDFKGKVVLINFWATWCPPCRAEFPVLQK' A
#
# COMPACT_ATOMS: atom_id res chain seq x y z
N MET A 1 -41.68 8.87 14.61
CA MET A 1 -40.34 9.14 15.20
C MET A 1 -39.39 7.93 15.11
N LYS A 2 -39.73 6.76 15.65
CA LYS A 2 -38.87 5.55 15.59
C LYS A 2 -38.52 5.05 14.16
N LYS A 3 -39.46 5.18 13.20
CA LYS A 3 -39.25 4.75 11.80
C LYS A 3 -38.17 5.58 11.07
N TYR A 4 -38.10 6.88 11.34
CA TYR A 4 -37.06 7.75 10.76
C TYR A 4 -35.70 7.53 11.42
N PHE A 5 -35.68 7.24 12.73
CA PHE A 5 -34.47 6.91 13.48
C PHE A 5 -33.80 5.61 12.99
N LEU A 6 -34.59 4.56 12.71
CA LEU A 6 -34.09 3.31 12.13
C LEU A 6 -33.58 3.50 10.69
N ALA A 7 -34.25 4.32 9.89
CA ALA A 7 -33.81 4.63 8.53
C ALA A 7 -32.47 5.40 8.52
N THR A 8 -32.29 6.37 9.42
CA THR A 8 -31.02 7.12 9.54
C THR A 8 -29.87 6.24 10.00
N LEU A 9 -30.10 5.26 10.87
CA LEU A 9 -29.09 4.31 11.33
C LEU A 9 -28.59 3.39 10.20
N PHE A 10 -29.52 2.91 9.36
CA PHE A 10 -29.19 2.13 8.17
C PHE A 10 -28.40 2.95 7.14
N ILE A 11 -28.80 4.19 6.90
CA ILE A 11 -28.09 5.09 5.97
C ILE A 11 -26.68 5.39 6.48
N PHE A 12 -26.50 5.60 7.79
CA PHE A 12 -25.18 5.85 8.37
C PHE A 12 -24.28 4.62 8.28
N HIS A 13 -24.81 3.43 8.58
CA HIS A 13 -24.06 2.18 8.50
C HIS A 13 -23.69 1.81 7.07
N PHE A 14 -24.61 2.05 6.12
CA PHE A 14 -24.36 1.85 4.69
C PHE A 14 -23.34 2.87 4.15
N CYS A 15 -23.38 4.11 4.62
CA CYS A 15 -22.39 5.13 4.27
C CYS A 15 -20.99 4.79 4.82
N SER A 16 -20.89 4.30 6.07
CA SER A 16 -19.61 3.82 6.62
C SER A 16 -19.05 2.61 5.85
N TYR A 17 -19.92 1.72 5.39
CA TYR A 17 -19.53 0.57 4.57
C TYR A 17 -19.06 0.98 3.17
N ILE A 18 -19.64 2.03 2.58
CA ILE A 18 -19.22 2.58 1.28
C ILE A 18 -17.93 3.41 1.40
N TYR A 19 -17.69 4.08 2.54
CA TYR A 19 -16.51 4.93 2.76
C TYR A 19 -15.18 4.18 2.83
N SER A 20 -15.18 2.83 2.94
CA SER A 20 -13.94 2.05 2.93
C SER A 20 -13.35 1.83 1.53
N GLN A 21 -14.05 2.26 0.48
CA GLN A 21 -13.56 2.31 -0.90
C GLN A 21 -13.41 3.78 -1.34
N ASP A 22 -12.58 4.53 -0.63
CA ASP A 22 -11.93 5.66 -1.28
C ASP A 22 -10.72 5.08 -2.02
N ASP A 23 -10.97 4.65 -3.26
CA ASP A 23 -9.92 4.25 -4.18
C ASP A 23 -9.13 5.52 -4.48
N PHE A 24 -8.11 5.79 -3.65
CA PHE A 24 -7.16 6.88 -3.78
C PHE A 24 -6.68 6.96 -5.23
N GLU A 25 -7.32 7.82 -6.02
CA GLU A 25 -6.88 8.29 -7.34
C GLU A 25 -5.62 9.13 -7.11
N THR A 26 -4.54 8.46 -6.72
CA THR A 26 -3.20 9.04 -6.73
C THR A 26 -2.71 9.04 -8.17
N SER A 27 -2.49 10.25 -8.66
CA SER A 27 -1.64 10.56 -9.79
C SER A 27 -0.47 9.57 -9.88
N THR A 28 -0.41 8.78 -10.95
CA THR A 28 0.65 7.79 -11.13
C THR A 28 1.99 8.52 -11.26
N LEU A 29 2.76 8.59 -10.18
CA LEU A 29 4.05 9.33 -10.10
C LEU A 29 5.15 8.69 -10.96
N LEU A 30 5.04 7.40 -11.25
CA LEU A 30 5.96 6.62 -12.07
C LEU A 30 5.18 5.87 -13.15
N LYS A 31 5.76 5.75 -14.34
CA LYS A 31 5.22 4.93 -15.45
C LYS A 31 6.26 3.93 -15.95
N VAL A 32 5.78 2.92 -16.67
CA VAL A 32 6.63 1.90 -17.28
C VAL A 32 7.64 2.56 -18.23
N GLY A 33 8.92 2.19 -18.06
CA GLY A 33 10.03 2.74 -18.82
C GLY A 33 10.72 3.95 -18.17
N ASP A 34 10.16 4.51 -17.10
CA ASP A 34 10.85 5.52 -16.32
C ASP A 34 12.10 4.95 -15.65
N VAL A 35 13.11 5.81 -15.50
CA VAL A 35 14.26 5.51 -14.66
C VAL A 35 13.82 5.55 -13.20
N VAL A 36 14.25 4.56 -12.41
CA VAL A 36 13.96 4.55 -10.97
C VAL A 36 14.51 5.82 -10.32
N PRO A 37 13.73 6.51 -9.47
CA PRO A 37 14.23 7.65 -8.71
C PRO A 37 15.42 7.28 -7.83
N GLU A 38 16.34 8.22 -7.65
CA GLU A 38 17.43 8.05 -6.68
C GLU A 38 16.88 8.15 -5.26
N PHE A 39 17.24 7.19 -4.42
CA PHE A 39 16.90 7.22 -3.00
C PHE A 39 18.04 6.65 -2.16
N ILE A 40 18.07 7.09 -0.90
CA ILE A 40 18.87 6.51 0.17
C ILE A 40 17.92 6.31 1.36
N VAL A 41 17.84 5.08 1.85
CA VAL A 41 17.01 4.69 2.99
C VAL A 41 17.84 3.92 3.99
N ASN A 42 17.39 3.85 5.24
CA ASN A 42 18.02 2.98 6.24
C ASN A 42 17.41 1.58 6.14
N SER A 43 18.25 0.57 6.13
CA SER A 43 17.84 -0.82 6.28
C SER A 43 17.33 -1.10 7.69
N ILE A 44 16.77 -2.30 7.91
CA ILE A 44 16.34 -2.74 9.23
C ILE A 44 17.49 -2.80 10.25
N ASP A 45 18.72 -2.96 9.77
CA ASP A 45 19.94 -3.02 10.59
C ASP A 45 20.54 -1.62 10.82
N GLY A 46 19.97 -0.58 10.19
CA GLY A 46 20.43 0.81 10.29
C GLY A 46 21.43 1.23 9.22
N ASP A 47 21.94 0.28 8.41
CA ASP A 47 22.86 0.59 7.31
C ASP A 47 22.16 1.35 6.19
N PRO A 48 22.83 2.36 5.57
CA PRO A 48 22.28 3.08 4.44
C PRO A 48 22.22 2.19 3.19
N LEU A 49 21.14 2.33 2.44
CA LEU A 49 20.85 1.53 1.25
C LEU A 49 20.40 2.45 0.12
N SER A 50 21.13 2.42 -1.00
CA SER A 50 20.88 3.28 -2.15
C SER A 50 20.22 2.49 -3.29
N SER A 51 19.38 3.18 -4.07
CA SER A 51 18.88 2.60 -5.34
C SER A 51 20.02 2.24 -6.32
N ASN A 52 21.17 2.91 -6.21
CA ASN A 52 22.36 2.60 -7.02
C ASN A 52 22.97 1.23 -6.72
N ASP A 53 22.78 0.68 -5.50
CA ASP A 53 23.34 -0.61 -5.07
C ASP A 53 22.75 -1.79 -5.85
N PHE A 54 21.63 -1.55 -6.53
CA PHE A 54 20.88 -2.53 -7.30
C PHE A 54 21.10 -2.46 -8.82
N LYS A 55 21.96 -1.55 -9.30
CA LYS A 55 22.21 -1.40 -10.74
C LYS A 55 22.64 -2.71 -11.40
N GLY A 56 22.06 -2.98 -12.57
CA GLY A 56 22.31 -4.19 -13.35
C GLY A 56 21.58 -5.44 -12.87
N LYS A 57 20.74 -5.34 -11.82
CA LYS A 57 19.89 -6.43 -11.33
C LYS A 57 18.43 -6.17 -11.69
N VAL A 58 17.68 -7.25 -11.92
CA VAL A 58 16.22 -7.19 -11.92
C VAL A 58 15.78 -7.20 -10.46
N VAL A 59 15.06 -6.16 -10.04
CA VAL A 59 14.64 -5.97 -8.64
C VAL A 59 13.13 -5.79 -8.57
N LEU A 60 12.51 -6.54 -7.66
CA LEU A 60 11.12 -6.38 -7.25
C LEU A 60 11.08 -5.55 -5.96
N ILE A 61 10.46 -4.38 -6.00
CA ILE A 61 10.23 -3.54 -4.81
C ILE A 61 8.81 -3.83 -4.31
N ASN A 62 8.70 -4.33 -3.08
CA ASN A 62 7.41 -4.62 -2.44
C ASN A 62 7.15 -3.61 -1.31
N PHE A 63 6.05 -2.85 -1.40
CA PHE A 63 5.61 -1.93 -0.35
C PHE A 63 4.59 -2.63 0.55
N TRP A 64 4.96 -2.83 1.82
CA TRP A 64 4.14 -3.55 2.79
C TRP A 64 4.33 -2.96 4.19
N ALA A 65 3.52 -3.41 5.13
CA ALA A 65 3.66 -3.05 6.54
C ALA A 65 3.65 -4.28 7.43
N THR A 66 4.39 -4.25 8.54
CA THR A 66 4.54 -5.37 9.48
C THR A 66 3.21 -5.88 10.02
N TRP A 67 2.23 -4.98 10.16
CA TRP A 67 0.89 -5.29 10.65
C TRP A 67 -0.06 -5.76 9.55
N CYS A 68 0.27 -5.65 8.26
CA CYS A 68 -0.60 -6.03 7.12
C CYS A 68 -0.75 -7.55 6.98
N PRO A 69 -1.90 -8.15 7.33
CA PRO A 69 -2.09 -9.60 7.23
C PRO A 69 -2.02 -10.18 5.82
N PRO A 70 -2.66 -9.60 4.78
CA PRO A 70 -2.57 -10.15 3.42
C PRO A 70 -1.14 -10.07 2.88
N CYS A 71 -0.42 -8.96 3.13
CA CYS A 71 0.98 -8.82 2.72
C CYS A 71 1.86 -9.95 3.29
N ARG A 72 1.70 -10.28 4.57
CA ARG A 72 2.46 -11.39 5.20
C ARG A 72 2.15 -12.75 4.57
N ALA A 73 0.93 -12.95 4.07
CA ALA A 73 0.55 -14.20 3.41
C ALA A 73 1.22 -14.38 2.04
N GLU A 74 1.63 -13.29 1.38
CA GLU A 74 2.29 -13.32 0.06
C GLU A 74 3.79 -13.68 0.13
N PHE A 75 4.43 -13.41 1.27
CA PHE A 75 5.89 -13.51 1.44
C PHE A 75 6.49 -14.88 1.09
N PRO A 76 5.90 -16.02 1.50
CA PRO A 76 6.43 -17.34 1.17
C PRO A 76 6.54 -17.62 -0.34
N VAL A 77 5.75 -16.91 -1.15
CA VAL A 77 5.78 -17.05 -2.62
C VAL A 77 6.87 -16.16 -3.23
N LEU A 78 7.14 -14.99 -2.62
CA LEU A 78 8.06 -13.98 -3.14
C LEU A 78 9.53 -14.20 -2.74
N GLN A 79 9.79 -14.80 -1.57
CA GLN A 79 11.14 -14.94 -1.00
C GLN A 79 11.78 -16.32 -1.25
N LYS A 80 11.63 -16.87 -2.45
CA LYS A 80 12.22 -18.16 -2.82
C LYS A 80 13.69 -18.07 -3.20
#